data_AF-R7GUK2-F1
#
_entry.id   AF-R7GUK2-F1
#
_cell.length_a   1.000
_cell.length_b   1.000
_cell.length_c   1.000
_cell.angle_alpha   90.00
_cell.angle_beta   90.00
_cell.angle_gamma   90.00
#
_symmetry.space_group_name_H-M   'P 1'
#
loop_
_entity.id
_entity.type
_entity.pdbx_description
1 polymer ?
#
loop_
_entity_poly.entity_id
_entity_poly.type
_entity_poly.pdbx_seq_one_letter_code
_entity_poly.pdbx_strand_id
1 'polypeptide(L)'
;MIKRLFLFVLVCVMHTAMYAQTDTQSKAQMVFSNDFHDASGQLGNLTAHFITEKTWTDMNGEIGAIVRIKVTGMSVSEMSKLKVIGSANASVHDTQFLENEQEWIVPLSKGTNMWLEMSHPTYGKSTRLSLPKLKEKGMYDVTLVNNRTTTIVVHSLPDGADVYLDGNHHGKTPCEISEQRFGKHDLKLMYGSKTKEVKIDVEEGHTFFDDFDFRERRNINIISSEDNTTIYIDNQLIGQAPIHNYEVLVGPHTFKAIHTGSKGYNDTQIDEQTIDISSQTEIKLYPIKKGNVQVLTRYAGKPVYAELVVDNKDKYTNEPSYKVNLPYGTHSFRVSYNGKSNEKFINVNKPEQTQVFKLSAKNDVVWPWQREYDIAPVGFSLAYVYKQLVTTGEGQKLKENGVWPDGKGKTLKGMQAGLHFQPCFKFGLGLYTGLFYELYVSTSKKYDYDMFIEHCAYVPVHLYYRIPFGRKVALSVHGGLGFNYVIHGAFSAKDEDIEDYTDFYEEDGFPKKFNMAMEVGAGLRLGAFQLNFQYGKGLNDHKSYSSQGDFKTIQNKYTFGVSYMFSAE
;
A
#
# COMPACT_ATOMS: atom_id res chain seq x y z
N MET A 1 15.44 2.24 -16.10
CA MET A 1 13.97 2.34 -16.20
C MET A 1 13.35 3.44 -15.32
N ILE A 2 13.73 3.57 -14.04
CA ILE A 2 13.12 4.53 -13.09
C ILE A 2 13.29 6.02 -13.48
N LYS A 3 14.38 6.40 -14.16
CA LYS A 3 14.59 7.79 -14.63
C LYS A 3 13.67 8.21 -15.79
N ARG A 4 13.20 7.28 -16.63
CA ARG A 4 12.28 7.60 -17.75
C ARG A 4 10.83 7.77 -17.27
N LEU A 5 10.43 7.04 -16.22
CA LEU A 5 9.11 7.16 -15.61
C LEU A 5 8.95 8.49 -14.85
N PHE A 6 10.03 8.98 -14.21
CA PHE A 6 10.01 10.25 -13.48
C PHE A 6 9.89 11.48 -14.41
N LEU A 7 10.45 11.40 -15.63
CA LEU A 7 10.34 12.46 -16.63
C LEU A 7 8.92 12.52 -17.24
N PHE A 8 8.30 11.36 -17.48
CA PHE A 8 6.92 11.28 -17.99
C PHE A 8 5.90 11.84 -16.98
N VAL A 9 6.09 11.57 -15.68
CA VAL A 9 5.23 12.12 -14.61
C VAL A 9 5.44 13.63 -14.44
N LEU A 10 6.65 14.16 -14.63
CA LEU A 10 6.91 15.60 -14.59
C LEU A 10 6.22 16.35 -15.75
N VAL A 11 6.21 15.75 -16.96
CA VAL A 11 5.54 16.32 -18.14
C VAL A 11 4.02 16.36 -17.96
N CYS A 12 3.41 15.34 -17.34
CA CYS A 12 1.97 15.35 -17.04
C CYS A 12 1.59 16.37 -15.95
N VAL A 13 2.48 16.65 -14.99
CA VAL A 13 2.23 17.63 -13.92
C VAL A 13 2.47 19.08 -14.39
N MET A 14 3.29 19.29 -15.43
CA MET A 14 3.42 20.62 -16.05
C MET A 14 2.31 20.93 -17.06
N HIS A 15 1.71 19.92 -17.70
CA HIS A 15 0.55 20.11 -18.58
C HIS A 15 -0.72 20.58 -17.84
N THR A 16 -0.85 20.31 -16.54
CA THR A 16 -2.01 20.74 -15.74
C THR A 16 -1.83 22.10 -15.07
N ALA A 17 -0.62 22.68 -15.09
CA ALA A 17 -0.30 23.93 -14.38
C ALA A 17 -0.26 25.19 -15.28
N MET A 18 -0.39 25.07 -16.60
CA MET A 18 -0.39 26.23 -17.53
C MET A 18 -1.76 26.59 -18.12
N TYR A 19 -2.85 26.11 -17.52
CA TYR A 19 -4.20 26.65 -17.77
C TYR A 19 -4.62 27.59 -16.62
N ALA A 20 -3.80 28.60 -16.35
CA ALA A 20 -4.20 29.68 -15.45
C ALA A 20 -3.52 30.99 -15.86
N GLN A 21 -4.36 31.95 -16.26
CA GLN A 21 -4.09 33.38 -16.37
C GLN A 21 -3.07 33.82 -17.42
N THR A 22 -3.58 34.12 -18.61
CA THR A 22 -3.30 35.42 -19.24
C THR A 22 -4.60 36.02 -19.73
N ASP A 23 -5.09 36.98 -18.96
CA ASP A 23 -6.16 37.90 -19.33
C ASP A 23 -5.54 38.96 -20.25
N THR A 24 -5.62 38.72 -21.56
CA THR A 24 -5.31 39.71 -22.59
C THR A 24 -6.52 39.80 -23.50
N GLN A 25 -7.09 41.01 -23.62
CA GLN A 25 -8.14 41.36 -24.59
C GLN A 25 -8.01 40.53 -25.86
N SER A 26 -9.05 39.76 -26.19
CA SER A 26 -9.03 38.75 -27.25
C SER A 26 -8.72 39.36 -28.62
N LYS A 27 -7.43 39.50 -28.96
CA LYS A 27 -7.01 39.61 -30.35
C LYS A 27 -7.41 38.29 -31.02
N ALA A 28 -8.09 38.37 -32.15
CA ALA A 28 -8.43 37.18 -32.93
C ALA A 28 -7.16 36.36 -33.20
N GLN A 29 -7.20 35.06 -32.88
CA GLN A 29 -6.04 34.17 -33.01
C GLN A 29 -5.65 33.98 -34.49
N MET A 30 -6.65 33.97 -35.37
CA MET A 30 -6.47 33.96 -36.82
C MET A 30 -6.60 35.37 -37.37
N VAL A 31 -5.62 35.81 -38.15
CA VAL A 31 -5.52 37.19 -38.65
C VAL A 31 -5.22 37.13 -40.14
N PHE A 32 -6.04 37.80 -40.94
CA PHE A 32 -5.69 38.06 -42.34
C PHE A 32 -4.54 39.06 -42.39
N SER A 33 -3.53 38.76 -43.20
CA SER A 33 -2.44 39.69 -43.48
C SER A 33 -2.90 40.86 -44.34
N ASN A 34 -2.07 41.91 -44.35
CA ASN A 34 -2.29 43.11 -45.16
C ASN A 34 -1.78 42.94 -46.61
N ASP A 35 -1.59 41.71 -47.07
CA ASP A 35 -1.00 41.36 -48.37
C ASP A 35 -2.06 41.12 -49.46
N PHE A 36 -3.29 41.59 -49.26
CA PHE A 36 -4.34 41.44 -50.27
C PHE A 36 -3.96 42.15 -51.57
N HIS A 37 -3.83 41.39 -52.67
CA HIS A 37 -3.43 41.96 -53.97
C HIS A 37 -4.11 41.27 -55.15
N ASP A 38 -4.22 42.01 -56.27
CA ASP A 38 -4.72 41.51 -57.54
C ASP A 38 -3.65 40.62 -58.19
N ALA A 39 -3.94 39.32 -58.28
CA ALA A 39 -3.06 38.30 -58.85
C ALA A 39 -3.42 37.96 -60.30
N SER A 40 -4.36 38.68 -60.92
CA SER A 40 -4.87 38.38 -62.27
C SER A 40 -3.81 38.47 -63.37
N GLY A 41 -2.70 39.19 -63.13
CA GLY A 41 -1.59 39.36 -64.08
C GLY A 41 -0.47 38.32 -63.99
N GLN A 42 -0.43 37.49 -62.93
CA GLN A 42 0.57 36.42 -62.79
C GLN A 42 0.01 35.12 -63.37
N LEU A 43 -0.10 35.09 -64.69
CA LEU A 43 -0.66 33.95 -65.44
C LEU A 43 0.43 32.92 -65.75
N GLY A 44 0.52 31.91 -64.88
CA GLY A 44 1.19 30.64 -65.13
C GLY A 44 0.24 29.47 -64.87
N ASN A 45 -0.31 28.90 -65.94
CA ASN A 45 -0.94 27.57 -66.11
C ASN A 45 -2.03 27.03 -65.16
N LEU A 46 -2.33 27.63 -64.01
CA LEU A 46 -3.44 27.17 -63.14
C LEU A 46 -4.74 27.94 -63.40
N THR A 47 -4.65 29.24 -63.71
CA THR A 47 -5.79 30.11 -64.02
C THR A 47 -6.60 29.61 -65.23
N ALA A 48 -5.94 28.96 -66.19
CA ALA A 48 -6.60 28.36 -67.36
C ALA A 48 -7.38 27.09 -67.02
N HIS A 49 -6.96 26.30 -66.02
CA HIS A 49 -7.68 25.09 -65.61
C HIS A 49 -8.91 25.40 -64.76
N PHE A 50 -8.87 26.44 -63.91
CA PHE A 50 -9.99 26.75 -63.01
C PHE A 50 -11.10 27.60 -63.64
N ILE A 51 -10.79 28.44 -64.64
CA ILE A 51 -11.77 29.33 -65.29
C ILE A 51 -12.51 28.64 -66.47
N THR A 52 -11.95 27.59 -67.08
CA THR A 52 -12.51 27.02 -68.33
C THR A 52 -13.49 25.86 -68.15
N GLU A 53 -13.49 25.12 -67.03
CA GLU A 53 -14.35 23.92 -66.89
C GLU A 53 -15.41 23.93 -65.77
N LYS A 54 -15.49 24.97 -64.94
CA LYS A 54 -16.68 25.24 -64.11
C LYS A 54 -16.94 26.73 -64.08
N THR A 55 -18.13 27.14 -64.51
CA THR A 55 -18.62 28.51 -64.29
C THR A 55 -18.88 28.68 -62.79
N TRP A 56 -17.85 29.04 -62.03
CA TRP A 56 -17.97 29.44 -60.63
C TRP A 56 -18.79 30.72 -60.61
N THR A 57 -20.08 30.53 -60.36
CA THR A 57 -21.08 31.58 -60.38
C THR A 57 -21.53 31.82 -58.96
N ASP A 58 -21.89 33.07 -58.64
CA ASP A 58 -22.50 33.36 -57.35
C ASP A 58 -23.92 32.76 -57.24
N MET A 59 -24.62 33.02 -56.13
CA MET A 59 -26.02 32.55 -55.90
C MET A 59 -26.99 32.83 -57.05
N ASN A 60 -26.68 33.81 -57.91
CA ASN A 60 -27.53 34.25 -59.00
C ASN A 60 -27.08 33.74 -60.37
N GLY A 61 -26.04 32.89 -60.44
CA GLY A 61 -25.49 32.44 -61.71
C GLY A 61 -24.56 33.46 -62.39
N GLU A 62 -24.15 34.54 -61.69
CA GLU A 62 -23.29 35.58 -62.27
C GLU A 62 -21.80 35.28 -62.08
N ILE A 63 -20.98 35.66 -63.05
CA ILE A 63 -19.52 35.49 -63.01
C ILE A 63 -18.93 36.51 -62.02
N GLY A 64 -18.37 35.99 -60.92
CA GLY A 64 -17.77 36.78 -59.84
C GLY A 64 -16.24 36.89 -59.91
N ALA A 65 -15.61 37.00 -58.74
CA ALA A 65 -14.16 36.98 -58.55
C ALA A 65 -13.76 35.78 -57.67
N ILE A 66 -12.47 35.40 -57.72
CA ILE A 66 -11.90 34.37 -56.85
C ILE A 66 -10.91 35.01 -55.88
N VAL A 67 -11.06 34.71 -54.59
CA VAL A 67 -10.05 35.01 -53.57
C VAL A 67 -9.38 33.69 -53.16
N ARG A 68 -8.08 33.58 -53.34
CA ARG A 68 -7.26 32.49 -52.83
C ARG A 68 -6.70 32.89 -51.47
N ILE A 69 -7.04 32.10 -50.46
CA ILE A 69 -6.60 32.34 -49.09
C ILE A 69 -5.56 31.27 -48.75
N LYS A 70 -4.28 31.67 -48.72
CA LYS A 70 -3.21 30.80 -48.24
C LYS A 70 -3.26 30.74 -46.71
N VAL A 71 -3.29 29.55 -46.13
CA VAL A 71 -3.37 29.38 -44.67
C VAL A 71 -2.00 28.99 -44.12
N THR A 72 -1.56 29.65 -43.04
CA THR A 72 -0.30 29.36 -42.35
C THR A 72 -0.51 29.37 -40.83
N GLY A 73 0.39 28.77 -40.06
CA GLY A 73 0.28 28.73 -38.59
C GLY A 73 -0.65 27.64 -38.05
N MET A 74 -0.91 26.59 -38.83
CA MET A 74 -1.88 25.54 -38.52
C MET A 74 -1.50 24.25 -39.28
N SER A 75 -1.83 23.06 -38.77
CA SER A 75 -1.60 21.81 -39.51
C SER A 75 -2.66 21.61 -40.61
N VAL A 76 -2.37 20.80 -41.64
CA VAL A 76 -3.27 20.59 -42.79
C VAL A 76 -4.63 20.02 -42.35
N SER A 77 -4.62 19.14 -41.34
CA SER A 77 -5.83 18.53 -40.75
C SER A 77 -6.75 19.56 -40.09
N GLU A 78 -6.20 20.63 -39.52
CA GLU A 78 -6.94 21.73 -38.92
C GLU A 78 -7.38 22.76 -39.98
N MET A 79 -6.54 23.02 -41.00
CA MET A 79 -6.90 23.92 -42.11
C MET A 79 -8.15 23.47 -42.87
N SER A 80 -8.36 22.15 -43.03
CA SER A 80 -9.52 21.59 -43.73
C SER A 80 -10.85 21.80 -42.98
N LYS A 81 -10.80 22.11 -41.67
CA LYS A 81 -11.98 22.36 -40.82
C LYS A 81 -12.45 23.81 -40.87
N LEU A 82 -11.70 24.70 -41.54
CA LEU A 82 -12.07 26.10 -41.70
C LEU A 82 -13.36 26.24 -42.51
N LYS A 83 -14.13 27.26 -42.18
CA LYS A 83 -15.34 27.66 -42.92
C LYS A 83 -15.24 29.13 -43.30
N VAL A 84 -15.55 29.43 -44.56
CA VAL A 84 -15.58 30.82 -45.04
C VAL A 84 -16.95 31.44 -44.76
N ILE A 85 -16.95 32.65 -44.22
CA ILE A 85 -18.13 33.46 -43.92
C ILE A 85 -18.01 34.76 -44.70
N GLY A 86 -18.95 35.01 -45.61
CA GLY A 86 -19.08 36.27 -46.32
C GLY A 86 -20.06 37.22 -45.66
N SER A 87 -19.87 38.52 -45.87
CA SER A 87 -20.89 39.54 -45.62
C SER A 87 -22.15 39.32 -46.47
N ALA A 88 -23.28 39.96 -46.13
CA ALA A 88 -24.51 39.88 -46.94
C ALA A 88 -24.33 40.28 -48.42
N ASN A 89 -23.36 41.15 -48.73
CA ASN A 89 -23.03 41.59 -50.09
C ASN A 89 -21.91 40.75 -50.75
N ALA A 90 -21.38 39.75 -50.04
CA ALA A 90 -20.31 38.86 -50.49
C ALA A 90 -20.82 37.41 -50.44
N SER A 91 -21.63 37.04 -51.43
CA SER A 91 -22.19 35.69 -51.54
C SER A 91 -21.07 34.70 -51.88
N VAL A 92 -20.71 33.83 -50.93
CA VAL A 92 -19.64 32.84 -51.06
C VAL A 92 -20.23 31.47 -51.42
N HIS A 93 -19.78 30.88 -52.54
CA HIS A 93 -20.27 29.57 -53.02
C HIS A 93 -19.14 28.66 -53.49
N ASP A 94 -19.38 27.34 -53.38
CA ASP A 94 -18.48 26.27 -53.83
C ASP A 94 -17.01 26.44 -53.40
N THR A 95 -16.77 26.83 -52.15
CA THR A 95 -15.41 26.95 -51.63
C THR A 95 -14.69 25.60 -51.62
N GLN A 96 -13.43 25.58 -52.04
CA GLN A 96 -12.62 24.37 -52.07
C GLN A 96 -11.32 24.58 -51.29
N PHE A 97 -10.95 23.61 -50.45
CA PHE A 97 -9.62 23.56 -49.86
C PHE A 97 -8.70 22.68 -50.72
N LEU A 98 -7.53 23.21 -51.05
CA LEU A 98 -6.47 22.51 -51.77
C LEU A 98 -5.38 22.11 -50.77
N GLU A 99 -5.38 20.85 -50.34
CA GLU A 99 -4.54 20.35 -49.24
C GLU A 99 -3.03 20.45 -49.52
N ASN A 100 -2.60 20.21 -50.76
CA ASN A 100 -1.18 20.24 -51.13
C ASN A 100 -0.62 21.67 -51.11
N GLU A 101 -1.43 22.62 -51.55
CA GLU A 101 -1.12 24.03 -51.68
C GLU A 101 -1.37 24.80 -50.37
N GLN A 102 -2.15 24.22 -49.43
CA GLN A 102 -2.61 24.87 -48.20
C GLN A 102 -3.43 26.14 -48.49
N GLU A 103 -4.24 26.09 -49.55
CA GLU A 103 -4.99 27.23 -50.08
C GLU A 103 -6.50 26.95 -50.08
N TRP A 104 -7.28 27.92 -49.62
CA TRP A 104 -8.73 27.96 -49.82
C TRP A 104 -9.06 28.77 -51.08
N ILE A 105 -9.79 28.16 -52.00
CA ILE A 105 -10.36 28.82 -53.17
C ILE A 105 -11.76 29.29 -52.81
N VAL A 106 -11.98 30.61 -52.86
CA VAL A 106 -13.23 31.24 -52.48
C VAL A 106 -13.80 32.03 -53.66
N PRO A 107 -14.81 31.49 -54.36
CA PRO A 107 -15.62 32.25 -55.32
C PRO A 107 -16.60 33.20 -54.61
N LEU A 108 -16.71 34.45 -55.07
CA LEU A 108 -17.63 35.44 -54.51
C LEU A 108 -18.25 36.40 -55.53
N SER A 109 -19.46 36.88 -55.22
CA SER A 109 -20.26 37.82 -56.01
C SER A 109 -19.60 39.20 -56.21
N LYS A 110 -20.04 39.93 -57.24
CA LYS A 110 -19.67 41.34 -57.43
C LYS A 110 -20.37 42.23 -56.38
N GLY A 111 -19.66 43.21 -55.83
CA GLY A 111 -20.24 44.07 -54.81
C GLY A 111 -19.29 45.17 -54.31
N THR A 112 -19.80 46.01 -53.44
CA THR A 112 -19.02 46.99 -52.66
C THR A 112 -19.31 46.78 -51.17
N ASN A 113 -18.43 47.24 -50.28
CA ASN A 113 -18.52 47.01 -48.84
C ASN A 113 -18.61 45.51 -48.46
N MET A 114 -17.79 44.69 -49.12
CA MET A 114 -17.71 43.26 -48.87
C MET A 114 -16.66 42.96 -47.80
N TRP A 115 -16.89 41.92 -47.01
CA TRP A 115 -15.86 41.35 -46.15
C TRP A 115 -15.94 39.81 -46.11
N LEU A 116 -14.80 39.18 -45.84
CA LEU A 116 -14.67 37.75 -45.54
C LEU A 116 -14.15 37.55 -44.12
N GLU A 117 -14.57 36.46 -43.49
CA GLU A 117 -14.10 35.98 -42.20
C GLU A 117 -13.96 34.46 -42.31
N MET A 118 -12.94 33.87 -41.70
CA MET A 118 -12.83 32.42 -41.58
C MET A 118 -13.16 32.00 -40.15
N SER A 119 -13.90 30.90 -40.01
CA SER A 119 -14.27 30.31 -38.72
C SER A 119 -13.68 28.92 -38.59
N HIS A 120 -13.07 28.65 -37.45
CA HIS A 120 -12.58 27.34 -37.05
C HIS A 120 -13.29 26.87 -35.77
N PRO A 121 -13.64 25.58 -35.61
CA PRO A 121 -14.27 25.08 -34.38
C PRO A 121 -13.42 25.33 -33.11
N THR A 122 -12.10 25.23 -33.23
CA THR A 122 -11.15 25.36 -32.10
C THR A 122 -10.60 26.78 -31.94
N TYR A 123 -10.32 27.49 -33.05
CA TYR A 123 -9.60 28.78 -33.03
C TYR A 123 -10.53 29.99 -33.12
N GLY A 124 -11.85 29.76 -33.16
CA GLY A 124 -12.85 30.80 -33.27
C GLY A 124 -12.87 31.45 -34.65
N LYS A 125 -13.16 32.75 -34.69
CA LYS A 125 -13.27 33.54 -35.93
C LYS A 125 -12.00 34.35 -36.18
N SER A 126 -11.63 34.50 -37.44
CA SER A 126 -10.54 35.36 -37.86
C SER A 126 -10.91 36.85 -37.74
N THR A 127 -9.93 37.73 -37.95
CA THR A 127 -10.26 39.11 -38.33
C THR A 127 -11.10 39.16 -39.61
N ARG A 128 -11.87 40.23 -39.79
CA ARG A 128 -12.58 40.47 -41.06
C ARG A 128 -11.62 41.03 -42.09
N LEU A 129 -11.46 40.34 -43.21
CA LEU A 129 -10.81 40.86 -44.41
C LEU A 129 -11.79 41.79 -45.13
N SER A 130 -11.49 43.08 -45.15
CA SER A 130 -12.26 44.04 -45.96
C SER A 130 -11.85 43.91 -47.42
N LEU A 131 -12.81 43.67 -48.30
CA LEU A 131 -12.54 43.48 -49.73
C LEU A 131 -12.80 44.77 -50.51
N PRO A 132 -11.91 45.16 -51.44
CA PRO A 132 -12.18 46.23 -52.39
C PRO A 132 -13.25 45.80 -53.41
N LYS A 133 -13.64 46.71 -54.31
CA LYS A 133 -14.48 46.36 -55.44
C LYS A 133 -13.73 45.38 -56.35
N LEU A 134 -14.21 44.14 -56.41
CA LEU A 134 -13.57 43.08 -57.19
C LEU A 134 -13.98 43.15 -58.67
N LYS A 135 -13.06 42.77 -59.55
CA LYS A 135 -13.27 42.69 -61.00
C LYS A 135 -13.90 41.34 -61.37
N GLU A 136 -14.75 41.35 -62.40
CA GLU A 136 -15.24 40.11 -63.01
C GLU A 136 -14.05 39.28 -63.54
N LYS A 137 -14.05 37.97 -63.23
CA LYS A 137 -12.93 37.04 -63.53
C LYS A 137 -11.59 37.48 -62.91
N GLY A 138 -11.62 38.36 -61.91
CA GLY A 138 -10.44 38.75 -61.15
C GLY A 138 -10.03 37.67 -60.16
N MET A 139 -8.73 37.50 -59.97
CA MET A 139 -8.14 36.62 -58.96
C MET A 139 -7.34 37.44 -57.97
N TYR A 140 -7.53 37.18 -56.69
CA TYR A 140 -6.91 37.91 -55.59
C TYR A 140 -6.31 36.95 -54.58
N ASP A 141 -5.13 37.28 -54.07
CA ASP A 141 -4.44 36.45 -53.09
C ASP A 141 -4.36 37.17 -51.75
N VAL A 142 -4.47 36.40 -50.66
CA VAL A 142 -4.32 36.88 -49.28
C VAL A 142 -3.85 35.74 -48.39
N THR A 143 -3.11 36.05 -47.34
CA THR A 143 -2.72 35.05 -46.34
C THR A 143 -3.60 35.14 -45.08
N LEU A 144 -4.04 33.99 -44.57
CA LEU A 144 -4.58 33.86 -43.22
C LEU A 144 -3.48 33.23 -42.33
N VAL A 145 -3.14 33.93 -41.25
CA VAL A 145 -2.12 33.45 -40.30
C VAL A 145 -2.81 33.13 -38.97
N ASN A 146 -2.65 31.90 -38.50
CA ASN A 146 -2.94 31.56 -37.11
C ASN A 146 -1.69 31.85 -36.25
N ASN A 147 -1.82 32.78 -35.30
CA ASN A 147 -0.72 33.25 -34.46
C ASN A 147 -0.54 32.44 -33.18
N ARG A 148 -1.24 31.31 -33.03
CA ARG A 148 -1.08 30.45 -31.87
C ARG A 148 0.30 29.79 -31.88
N THR A 149 0.96 29.82 -30.73
CA THR A 149 2.30 29.26 -30.53
C THR A 149 2.30 28.19 -29.45
N THR A 150 3.32 27.34 -29.45
CA THR A 150 3.58 26.28 -28.47
C THR A 150 5.08 26.15 -28.19
N THR A 151 5.43 25.36 -27.19
CA THR A 151 6.82 24.93 -26.96
C THR A 151 7.01 23.54 -27.54
N ILE A 152 8.07 23.34 -28.32
CA ILE A 152 8.49 22.02 -28.78
C ILE A 152 9.74 21.55 -28.03
N VAL A 153 9.90 20.24 -27.93
CA VAL A 153 11.02 19.57 -27.26
C VAL A 153 11.70 18.65 -28.26
N VAL A 154 13.02 18.78 -28.41
CA VAL A 154 13.83 18.00 -29.34
C VAL A 154 14.87 17.19 -28.58
N HIS A 155 14.89 15.88 -28.82
CA HIS A 155 15.84 14.92 -28.22
C HIS A 155 16.68 14.22 -29.29
N SER A 156 17.88 13.79 -28.93
CA SER A 156 18.67 12.89 -29.76
C SER A 156 19.35 11.81 -28.93
N LEU A 157 19.79 10.74 -29.58
CA LEU A 157 20.56 9.69 -28.94
C LEU A 157 21.91 9.50 -29.66
N PRO A 158 23.06 9.83 -29.05
CA PRO A 158 23.23 10.49 -27.75
C PRO A 158 22.73 11.95 -27.74
N ASP A 159 22.57 12.50 -26.53
CA ASP A 159 22.31 13.93 -26.31
C ASP A 159 23.52 14.78 -26.77
N GLY A 160 23.27 16.07 -27.06
CA GLY A 160 24.31 17.04 -27.40
C GLY A 160 24.39 17.42 -28.88
N ALA A 161 23.39 17.07 -29.68
CA ALA A 161 23.29 17.48 -31.08
C ALA A 161 22.84 18.94 -31.18
N ASP A 162 23.52 19.76 -31.98
CA ASP A 162 23.13 21.14 -32.27
C ASP A 162 21.82 21.16 -33.05
N VAL A 163 20.84 21.93 -32.55
CA VAL A 163 19.48 22.01 -33.09
C VAL A 163 19.28 23.33 -33.84
N TYR A 164 18.78 23.22 -35.05
CA TYR A 164 18.36 24.34 -35.89
C TYR A 164 16.91 24.17 -36.31
N LEU A 165 16.09 25.22 -36.17
CA LEU A 165 14.69 25.24 -36.59
C LEU A 165 14.49 26.43 -37.52
N ASP A 166 13.98 26.16 -38.73
CA ASP A 166 13.81 27.15 -39.80
C ASP A 166 15.09 27.96 -40.08
N GLY A 167 16.25 27.30 -39.95
CA GLY A 167 17.57 27.89 -40.14
C GLY A 167 18.17 28.59 -38.91
N ASN A 168 17.41 28.79 -37.83
CA ASN A 168 17.88 29.44 -36.60
C ASN A 168 18.44 28.43 -35.60
N HIS A 169 19.59 28.72 -34.97
CA HIS A 169 20.19 27.85 -33.94
C HIS A 169 19.50 28.05 -32.58
N HIS A 170 19.16 26.93 -31.92
CA HIS A 170 18.43 26.93 -30.65
C HIS A 170 19.19 26.27 -29.48
N GLY A 171 20.40 25.74 -29.71
CA GLY A 171 21.20 25.08 -28.69
C GLY A 171 21.43 23.61 -28.98
N LYS A 172 21.55 22.78 -27.94
CA LYS A 172 21.87 21.34 -28.05
C LYS A 172 20.80 20.47 -27.42
N THR A 173 20.53 19.31 -28.02
CA THR A 173 19.60 18.32 -27.44
C THR A 173 20.07 17.81 -26.07
N PRO A 174 19.15 17.52 -25.12
CA PRO A 174 17.73 17.85 -25.19
C PRO A 174 17.50 19.36 -25.08
N CYS A 175 16.65 19.91 -25.94
CA CYS A 175 16.39 21.36 -26.03
C CYS A 175 14.89 21.63 -26.13
N GLU A 176 14.44 22.67 -25.40
CA GLU A 176 13.10 23.23 -25.51
C GLU A 176 13.15 24.51 -26.35
N ILE A 177 12.24 24.61 -27.32
CA ILE A 177 12.12 25.77 -28.21
C ILE A 177 10.71 26.34 -28.03
N SER A 178 10.61 27.46 -27.32
CA SER A 178 9.34 28.12 -27.01
C SER A 178 8.84 29.00 -28.15
N GLU A 179 7.56 29.38 -28.08
CA GLU A 179 6.91 30.32 -29.00
C GLU A 179 6.92 29.89 -30.49
N GLN A 180 6.96 28.59 -30.74
CA GLN A 180 6.90 28.04 -32.10
C GLN A 180 5.47 28.01 -32.60
N ARG A 181 5.25 28.49 -33.82
CA ARG A 181 3.93 28.48 -34.44
C ARG A 181 3.51 27.04 -34.76
N PHE A 182 2.22 26.83 -34.93
CA PHE A 182 1.75 25.56 -35.48
C PHE A 182 1.97 25.49 -37.00
N GLY A 183 2.02 24.28 -37.55
CA GLY A 183 2.28 24.02 -38.96
C GLY A 183 3.68 23.48 -39.23
N LYS A 184 4.10 23.52 -40.51
CA LYS A 184 5.34 22.88 -40.96
C LYS A 184 6.58 23.72 -40.62
N HIS A 185 7.61 23.08 -40.09
CA HIS A 185 8.92 23.64 -39.82
C HIS A 185 10.05 22.76 -40.37
N ASP A 186 11.17 23.38 -40.75
CA ASP A 186 12.38 22.67 -41.17
C ASP A 186 13.30 22.47 -39.96
N LEU A 187 13.39 21.23 -39.46
CA LEU A 187 14.21 20.85 -38.30
C LEU A 187 15.51 20.18 -38.77
N LYS A 188 16.64 20.70 -38.30
CA LYS A 188 17.98 20.18 -38.58
C LYS A 188 18.74 19.93 -37.29
N LEU A 189 19.31 18.73 -37.17
CA LEU A 189 20.18 18.35 -36.06
C LEU A 189 21.57 18.00 -36.57
N MET A 190 22.60 18.45 -35.85
CA MET A 190 24.00 18.16 -36.15
C MET A 190 24.71 17.56 -34.93
N TYR A 191 25.27 16.36 -35.07
CA TYR A 191 26.05 15.70 -34.03
C TYR A 191 27.44 15.36 -34.56
N GLY A 192 28.45 16.17 -34.21
CA GLY A 192 29.78 16.05 -34.82
C GLY A 192 29.74 16.34 -36.32
N SER A 193 30.13 15.37 -37.15
CA SER A 193 30.04 15.45 -38.62
C SER A 193 28.71 14.93 -39.20
N LYS A 194 27.83 14.34 -38.38
CA LYS A 194 26.56 13.78 -38.82
C LYS A 194 25.48 14.84 -38.82
N THR A 195 24.65 14.86 -39.88
CA THR A 195 23.53 15.80 -40.03
C THR A 195 22.25 15.03 -40.36
N LYS A 196 21.13 15.40 -39.72
CA LYS A 196 19.78 14.95 -40.07
C LYS A 196 18.89 16.17 -40.30
N GLU A 197 18.16 16.20 -41.41
CA GLU A 197 17.20 17.25 -41.76
C GLU A 197 15.84 16.61 -42.00
N VAL A 198 14.79 17.14 -41.35
CA VAL A 198 13.42 16.62 -41.45
C VAL A 198 12.42 17.76 -41.40
N LYS A 199 11.33 17.61 -42.16
CA LYS A 199 10.17 18.50 -42.05
C LYS A 199 9.25 18.00 -40.96
N ILE A 200 9.06 18.79 -39.93
CA ILE A 200 8.13 18.48 -38.84
C ILE A 200 6.84 19.28 -39.01
N ASP A 201 5.73 18.73 -38.55
CA ASP A 201 4.46 19.47 -38.43
C ASP A 201 4.17 19.65 -36.93
N VAL A 202 4.21 20.89 -36.47
CA VAL A 202 3.96 21.26 -35.08
C VAL A 202 2.46 21.44 -34.93
N GLU A 203 1.84 20.64 -34.07
CA GLU A 203 0.40 20.70 -33.78
C GLU A 203 0.11 20.42 -32.30
N GLU A 204 -1.15 20.62 -31.90
CA GLU A 204 -1.57 20.41 -30.51
C GLU A 204 -1.42 18.92 -30.12
N GLY A 205 -0.51 18.64 -29.19
CA GLY A 205 -0.17 17.28 -28.77
C GLY A 205 0.99 16.62 -29.54
N HIS A 206 1.48 17.25 -30.61
CA HIS A 206 2.68 16.82 -31.35
C HIS A 206 3.78 17.87 -31.22
N THR A 207 4.38 17.91 -30.04
CA THR A 207 5.42 18.88 -29.69
C THR A 207 6.71 18.22 -29.21
N PHE A 208 6.83 16.90 -29.34
CA PHE A 208 7.98 16.12 -28.88
C PHE A 208 8.59 15.35 -30.05
N PHE A 209 9.87 15.58 -30.32
CA PHE A 209 10.59 15.01 -31.46
C PHE A 209 11.87 14.30 -30.98
N ASP A 210 11.89 12.96 -31.01
CA ASP A 210 12.96 12.13 -30.42
C ASP A 210 13.53 11.02 -31.32
N ASP A 211 13.11 10.94 -32.59
CA ASP A 211 13.54 9.90 -33.55
C ASP A 211 14.97 10.12 -34.13
N PHE A 212 15.82 10.83 -33.40
CA PHE A 212 17.14 11.26 -33.86
C PHE A 212 18.27 10.45 -33.23
N ASP A 213 18.49 9.24 -33.74
CA ASP A 213 19.63 8.40 -33.36
C ASP A 213 20.89 8.72 -34.20
N PHE A 214 21.98 9.09 -33.53
CA PHE A 214 23.30 9.40 -34.08
C PHE A 214 24.39 8.40 -33.62
N ARG A 215 24.03 7.34 -32.89
CA ARG A 215 24.98 6.33 -32.43
C ARG A 215 25.76 5.73 -33.59
N GLU A 216 27.03 5.41 -33.33
CA GLU A 216 27.85 4.71 -34.32
C GLU A 216 27.30 3.29 -34.55
N ARG A 217 27.63 2.72 -35.71
CA ARG A 217 27.39 1.32 -36.02
C ARG A 217 28.68 0.52 -35.89
N ARG A 218 28.55 -0.75 -35.51
CA ARG A 218 29.66 -1.71 -35.43
C ARG A 218 29.25 -3.07 -35.94
N ASN A 219 30.24 -3.79 -36.47
CA ASN A 219 30.10 -5.16 -36.90
C ASN A 219 30.30 -6.11 -35.73
N ILE A 220 29.34 -7.02 -35.55
CA ILE A 220 29.40 -8.10 -34.55
C ILE A 220 29.21 -9.46 -35.22
N ASN A 221 29.80 -10.50 -34.63
CA ASN A 221 29.51 -11.88 -34.94
C ASN A 221 28.52 -12.44 -33.91
N ILE A 222 27.55 -13.24 -34.34
CA ILE A 222 26.57 -13.87 -33.47
C ILE A 222 26.66 -15.36 -33.70
N ILE A 223 27.03 -16.10 -32.66
CA ILE A 223 27.16 -17.55 -32.71
C ILE A 223 26.19 -18.20 -31.73
N SER A 224 25.71 -19.38 -32.11
CA SER A 224 24.88 -20.24 -31.28
C SER A 224 25.61 -21.54 -31.03
N SER A 225 25.40 -22.15 -29.86
CA SER A 225 25.92 -23.49 -29.58
C SER A 225 25.10 -24.62 -30.23
N GLU A 226 23.93 -24.32 -30.78
CA GLU A 226 23.01 -25.29 -31.41
C GLU A 226 22.81 -24.99 -32.90
N ASP A 227 22.71 -26.04 -33.71
CA ASP A 227 22.38 -25.94 -35.14
C ASP A 227 20.92 -25.47 -35.34
N ASN A 228 20.60 -24.89 -36.50
CA ASN A 228 19.25 -24.40 -36.84
C ASN A 228 18.67 -23.35 -35.86
N THR A 229 19.53 -22.50 -35.31
CA THR A 229 19.11 -21.42 -34.40
C THR A 229 18.72 -20.17 -35.18
N THR A 230 17.48 -19.70 -35.01
CA THR A 230 16.99 -18.45 -35.60
C THR A 230 17.27 -17.28 -34.66
N ILE A 231 17.85 -16.19 -35.19
CA ILE A 231 18.29 -15.02 -34.43
C ILE A 231 17.41 -13.82 -34.71
N TYR A 232 17.03 -13.14 -33.63
CA TYR A 232 16.35 -11.86 -33.62
C TYR A 232 17.19 -10.84 -32.86
N ILE A 233 17.18 -9.60 -33.31
CA ILE A 233 17.74 -8.45 -32.59
C ILE A 233 16.63 -7.41 -32.49
N ASP A 234 16.35 -6.95 -31.28
CA ASP A 234 15.27 -5.99 -30.99
C ASP A 234 13.93 -6.40 -31.62
N ASN A 235 13.61 -7.71 -31.51
CA ASN A 235 12.45 -8.37 -32.10
C ASN A 235 12.40 -8.44 -33.64
N GLN A 236 13.41 -7.94 -34.34
CA GLN A 236 13.53 -8.10 -35.80
C GLN A 236 14.27 -9.40 -36.12
N LEU A 237 13.69 -10.24 -36.99
CA LEU A 237 14.33 -11.45 -37.51
C LEU A 237 15.54 -11.05 -38.36
N ILE A 238 16.72 -11.57 -38.01
CA ILE A 238 17.97 -11.27 -38.71
C ILE A 238 18.42 -12.44 -39.59
N GLY A 239 18.20 -13.69 -39.13
CA GLY A 239 18.58 -14.87 -39.90
C GLY A 239 18.83 -16.10 -39.02
N GLN A 240 19.60 -17.06 -39.53
CA GLN A 240 20.03 -18.24 -38.78
C GLN A 240 21.51 -18.11 -38.38
N ALA A 241 21.86 -18.54 -37.17
CA ALA A 241 23.23 -18.56 -36.68
C ALA A 241 24.08 -19.64 -37.39
N PRO A 242 25.40 -19.43 -37.57
CA PRO A 242 26.15 -18.22 -37.20
C PRO A 242 25.91 -17.05 -38.16
N ILE A 243 25.86 -15.83 -37.62
CA ILE A 243 25.78 -14.58 -38.40
C ILE A 243 27.10 -13.84 -38.26
N HIS A 244 27.73 -13.49 -39.38
CA HIS A 244 29.01 -12.80 -39.41
C HIS A 244 28.86 -11.35 -39.86
N ASN A 245 29.65 -10.46 -39.25
CA ASN A 245 29.72 -9.03 -39.61
C ASN A 245 28.36 -8.33 -39.67
N TYR A 246 27.45 -8.64 -38.73
CA TYR A 246 26.17 -7.95 -38.65
C TYR A 246 26.38 -6.54 -38.12
N GLU A 247 25.94 -5.53 -38.88
CA GLU A 247 26.07 -4.13 -38.51
C GLU A 247 24.93 -3.68 -37.59
N VAL A 248 25.26 -3.44 -36.33
CA VAL A 248 24.32 -3.01 -35.28
C VAL A 248 24.73 -1.67 -34.69
N LEU A 249 23.77 -0.90 -34.17
CA LEU A 249 24.09 0.33 -33.44
C LEU A 249 24.86 0.01 -32.16
N VAL A 250 25.69 0.95 -31.73
CA VAL A 250 26.34 0.90 -30.42
C VAL A 250 25.30 1.10 -29.33
N GLY A 251 25.42 0.38 -28.22
CA GLY A 251 24.50 0.49 -27.08
C GLY A 251 23.71 -0.80 -26.83
N PRO A 252 22.68 -0.76 -25.96
CA PRO A 252 21.92 -1.94 -25.56
C PRO A 252 21.04 -2.45 -26.70
N HIS A 253 21.15 -3.74 -26.99
CA HIS A 253 20.33 -4.49 -27.93
C HIS A 253 19.85 -5.79 -27.28
N THR A 254 18.62 -6.20 -27.57
CA THR A 254 18.07 -7.49 -27.12
C THR A 254 18.27 -8.53 -28.20
N PHE A 255 19.14 -9.50 -27.93
CA PHE A 255 19.40 -10.66 -28.77
C PHE A 255 18.51 -11.80 -28.35
N LYS A 256 17.79 -12.40 -29.28
CA LYS A 256 16.94 -13.56 -29.03
C LYS A 256 17.26 -14.67 -30.02
N ALA A 257 17.70 -15.82 -29.49
CA ALA A 257 17.88 -17.05 -30.24
C ALA A 257 16.68 -17.97 -30.01
N ILE A 258 16.14 -18.52 -31.09
CA ILE A 258 15.13 -19.57 -31.10
C ILE A 258 15.76 -20.83 -31.68
N HIS A 259 16.00 -21.83 -30.85
CA HIS A 259 16.54 -23.11 -31.26
C HIS A 259 15.38 -24.04 -31.61
N THR A 260 15.32 -24.49 -32.86
CA THR A 260 14.29 -25.44 -33.32
C THR A 260 14.91 -26.83 -33.37
N GLY A 261 14.42 -27.75 -32.54
CA GLY A 261 15.02 -29.08 -32.40
C GLY A 261 15.10 -29.86 -33.72
N SER A 262 16.26 -30.45 -33.99
CA SER A 262 16.43 -31.42 -35.08
C SER A 262 15.84 -32.77 -34.67
N LYS A 263 14.73 -33.16 -35.31
CA LYS A 263 14.05 -34.48 -35.22
C LYS A 263 13.47 -34.87 -33.85
N GLY A 264 12.15 -34.68 -33.71
CA GLY A 264 11.30 -35.50 -32.82
C GLY A 264 10.93 -34.91 -31.45
N TYR A 265 11.38 -33.69 -31.13
CA TYR A 265 10.95 -32.96 -29.93
C TYR A 265 10.42 -31.59 -30.32
N ASN A 266 9.14 -31.31 -30.05
CA ASN A 266 8.48 -30.02 -30.27
C ASN A 266 8.84 -29.00 -29.18
N ASP A 267 10.07 -29.02 -28.65
CA ASP A 267 10.47 -28.09 -27.59
C ASP A 267 11.26 -26.94 -28.19
N THR A 268 10.62 -25.78 -28.28
CA THR A 268 11.25 -24.55 -28.77
C THR A 268 12.03 -23.93 -27.62
N GLN A 269 13.35 -23.96 -27.69
CA GLN A 269 14.22 -23.35 -26.69
C GLN A 269 14.49 -21.89 -27.10
N ILE A 270 14.38 -20.97 -26.15
CA ILE A 270 14.59 -19.55 -26.38
C ILE A 270 15.67 -19.06 -25.42
N ASP A 271 16.70 -18.42 -25.97
CA ASP A 271 17.69 -17.63 -25.23
C ASP A 271 17.50 -16.16 -25.57
N GLU A 272 17.29 -15.31 -24.56
CA GLU A 272 17.06 -13.89 -24.75
C GLU A 272 17.97 -13.10 -23.79
N GLN A 273 18.85 -12.28 -24.36
CA GLN A 273 19.88 -11.54 -23.62
C GLN A 273 19.91 -10.08 -24.09
N THR A 274 19.90 -9.14 -23.15
CA THR A 274 20.17 -7.72 -23.44
C THR A 274 21.66 -7.45 -23.27
N ILE A 275 22.31 -7.03 -24.35
CA ILE A 275 23.76 -6.83 -24.39
C ILE A 275 24.05 -5.41 -24.88
N ASP A 276 24.85 -4.68 -24.14
CA ASP A 276 25.34 -3.35 -24.53
C ASP A 276 26.56 -3.49 -25.46
N ILE A 277 26.36 -3.25 -26.75
CA ILE A 277 27.37 -3.30 -27.81
C ILE A 277 28.31 -2.08 -27.72
N SER A 278 29.12 -2.06 -26.68
CA SER A 278 30.12 -1.01 -26.39
C SER A 278 31.54 -1.42 -26.80
N SER A 279 31.87 -2.70 -26.71
CA SER A 279 33.19 -3.25 -27.08
C SER A 279 33.15 -4.70 -27.61
N GLN A 280 31.98 -5.31 -27.67
CA GLN A 280 31.81 -6.71 -28.06
C GLN A 280 31.96 -6.84 -29.58
N THR A 281 32.75 -7.83 -29.99
CA THR A 281 32.89 -8.25 -31.40
C THR A 281 32.20 -9.58 -31.67
N GLU A 282 31.82 -10.32 -30.62
CA GLU A 282 31.17 -11.62 -30.70
C GLU A 282 30.11 -11.78 -29.58
N ILE A 283 28.94 -12.26 -29.95
CA ILE A 283 27.81 -12.57 -29.08
C ILE A 283 27.56 -14.08 -29.12
N LYS A 284 27.51 -14.71 -27.95
CA LYS A 284 27.27 -16.15 -27.80
C LYS A 284 25.92 -16.39 -27.15
N LEU A 285 25.06 -17.12 -27.87
CA LEU A 285 23.73 -17.49 -27.40
C LEU A 285 23.68 -18.99 -27.14
N TYR A 286 23.12 -19.38 -26.00
CA TYR A 286 23.05 -20.75 -25.51
C TYR A 286 21.63 -21.09 -25.10
N PRO A 287 21.11 -22.30 -25.39
CA PRO A 287 19.76 -22.68 -24.99
C PRO A 287 19.59 -22.61 -23.47
N ILE A 288 18.65 -21.77 -23.02
CA ILE A 288 18.26 -21.70 -21.61
C ILE A 288 17.46 -22.96 -21.29
N LYS A 289 18.10 -23.97 -20.67
CA LYS A 289 17.42 -25.17 -20.19
C LYS A 289 16.29 -24.77 -19.26
N LYS A 290 15.08 -25.27 -19.52
CA LYS A 290 13.91 -25.07 -18.64
C LYS A 290 13.47 -26.37 -17.99
N GLY A 291 12.87 -26.24 -16.82
CA GLY A 291 12.28 -27.33 -16.06
C GLY A 291 10.86 -26.97 -15.64
N ASN A 292 9.96 -27.95 -15.73
CA ASN A 292 8.62 -27.81 -15.23
C ASN A 292 8.56 -28.07 -13.73
N VAL A 293 8.03 -27.11 -12.97
CA VAL A 293 7.79 -27.21 -11.54
C VAL A 293 6.30 -27.34 -11.29
N GLN A 294 5.86 -28.50 -10.83
CA GLN A 294 4.50 -28.71 -10.33
C GLN A 294 4.41 -28.24 -8.88
N VAL A 295 3.58 -27.23 -8.62
CA VAL A 295 3.36 -26.64 -7.31
C VAL A 295 2.02 -27.13 -6.74
N LEU A 296 2.08 -27.78 -5.57
CA LEU A 296 0.95 -28.31 -4.84
C LEU A 296 0.84 -27.61 -3.48
N THR A 297 -0.33 -27.06 -3.15
CA THR A 297 -0.54 -26.41 -1.85
C THR A 297 -1.48 -27.20 -0.96
N ARG A 298 -1.11 -27.39 0.31
CA ARG A 298 -1.94 -28.02 1.33
C ARG A 298 -2.16 -27.10 2.51
N TYR A 299 -3.42 -26.90 2.89
CA TYR A 299 -3.83 -26.21 4.12
C TYR A 299 -4.51 -27.20 5.06
N ALA A 300 -4.07 -27.25 6.32
CA ALA A 300 -4.56 -28.22 7.31
C ALA A 300 -4.57 -29.68 6.80
N GLY A 301 -3.58 -30.05 5.99
CA GLY A 301 -3.44 -31.39 5.41
C GLY A 301 -4.26 -31.66 4.14
N LYS A 302 -5.19 -30.78 3.76
CA LYS A 302 -6.02 -30.93 2.55
C LYS A 302 -5.46 -30.08 1.39
N PRO A 303 -5.55 -30.54 0.13
CA PRO A 303 -5.21 -29.71 -1.03
C PRO A 303 -6.15 -28.51 -1.11
N VAL A 304 -5.61 -27.35 -1.49
CA VAL A 304 -6.38 -26.10 -1.60
C VAL A 304 -6.00 -25.31 -2.85
N TYR A 305 -6.94 -24.53 -3.34
CA TYR A 305 -6.76 -23.55 -4.42
C TYR A 305 -6.07 -22.31 -3.85
N ALA A 306 -4.75 -22.38 -3.72
CA ALA A 306 -3.95 -21.26 -3.27
C ALA A 306 -3.57 -20.36 -4.45
N GLU A 307 -3.41 -19.07 -4.20
CA GLU A 307 -2.72 -18.17 -5.12
C GLU A 307 -1.23 -18.49 -5.12
N LEU A 308 -0.61 -18.55 -6.30
CA LEU A 308 0.83 -18.72 -6.46
C LEU A 308 1.42 -17.46 -7.12
N VAL A 309 2.52 -16.96 -6.57
CA VAL A 309 3.35 -15.92 -7.17
C VAL A 309 4.77 -16.46 -7.37
N VAL A 310 5.30 -16.35 -8.58
CA VAL A 310 6.67 -16.75 -8.94
C VAL A 310 7.50 -15.51 -9.24
N ASP A 311 8.71 -15.44 -8.67
CA ASP A 311 9.69 -14.35 -8.84
C ASP A 311 9.12 -12.93 -8.61
N ASN A 312 8.10 -12.83 -7.75
CA ASN A 312 7.34 -11.60 -7.49
C ASN A 312 6.73 -10.94 -8.74
N LYS A 313 6.50 -11.71 -9.81
CA LYS A 313 5.97 -11.22 -11.10
C LYS A 313 4.75 -12.01 -11.54
N ASP A 314 4.93 -13.31 -11.74
CA ASP A 314 3.90 -14.15 -12.36
C ASP A 314 2.90 -14.63 -11.31
N LYS A 315 1.64 -14.24 -11.46
CA LYS A 315 0.55 -14.58 -10.55
C LYS A 315 -0.39 -15.59 -11.18
N TYR A 316 -0.61 -16.69 -10.47
CA TYR A 316 -1.49 -17.79 -10.85
C TYR A 316 -2.61 -17.94 -9.82
N THR A 317 -3.85 -18.07 -10.29
CA THR A 317 -5.05 -18.20 -9.46
C THR A 317 -5.98 -19.26 -10.04
N ASN A 318 -6.78 -19.91 -9.19
CA ASN A 318 -7.90 -20.80 -9.55
C ASN A 318 -7.58 -22.25 -9.92
N GLU A 319 -6.35 -22.75 -9.72
CA GLU A 319 -6.04 -24.16 -9.94
C GLU A 319 -5.65 -24.89 -8.63
N PRO A 320 -5.94 -26.19 -8.49
CA PRO A 320 -5.56 -26.97 -7.31
C PRO A 320 -4.05 -27.30 -7.29
N SER A 321 -3.39 -27.18 -8.45
CA SER A 321 -1.95 -27.28 -8.62
C SER A 321 -1.54 -26.51 -9.87
N TYR A 322 -0.37 -25.87 -9.87
CA TYR A 322 0.14 -25.15 -11.04
C TYR A 322 1.35 -25.87 -11.61
N LYS A 323 1.47 -25.96 -12.94
CA LYS A 323 2.69 -26.41 -13.62
C LYS A 323 3.37 -25.21 -14.26
N VAL A 324 4.52 -24.81 -13.73
CA VAL A 324 5.26 -23.62 -14.18
C VAL A 324 6.53 -24.04 -14.89
N ASN A 325 6.74 -23.60 -16.13
CA ASN A 325 7.96 -23.89 -16.90
C ASN A 325 8.98 -22.76 -16.71
N LEU A 326 10.05 -23.01 -15.96
CA LEU A 326 11.03 -22.00 -15.57
C LEU A 326 12.44 -22.36 -16.06
N PRO A 327 13.29 -21.37 -16.38
CA PRO A 327 14.72 -21.58 -16.56
C PRO A 327 15.35 -22.39 -15.42
N TYR A 328 16.43 -23.09 -15.72
CA TYR A 328 17.26 -23.69 -14.67
C TYR A 328 17.91 -22.57 -13.85
N GLY A 329 17.80 -22.65 -12.53
CA GLY A 329 18.19 -21.58 -11.63
C GLY A 329 17.31 -21.52 -10.39
N THR A 330 17.61 -20.58 -9.50
CA THR A 330 16.84 -20.39 -8.26
C THR A 330 15.73 -19.38 -8.47
N HIS A 331 14.50 -19.80 -8.22
CA HIS A 331 13.28 -19.01 -8.38
C HIS A 331 12.54 -18.87 -7.05
N SER A 332 11.91 -17.72 -6.78
CA SER A 332 11.08 -17.55 -5.60
C SER A 332 9.65 -17.99 -5.89
N PHE A 333 9.06 -18.74 -4.97
CA PHE A 333 7.69 -19.22 -5.06
C PHE A 333 6.99 -18.84 -3.76
N ARG A 334 5.98 -17.99 -3.85
CA ARG A 334 5.12 -17.61 -2.73
C ARG A 334 3.72 -18.13 -2.99
N VAL A 335 3.23 -19.00 -2.12
CA VAL A 335 1.82 -19.40 -2.13
C VAL A 335 1.05 -18.65 -1.06
N SER A 336 -0.21 -18.30 -1.32
CA SER A 336 -1.09 -17.68 -0.34
C SER A 336 -2.51 -18.23 -0.39
N TYR A 337 -3.12 -18.41 0.78
CA TYR A 337 -4.47 -18.94 0.94
C TYR A 337 -5.05 -18.50 2.29
N ASN A 338 -6.27 -17.97 2.31
CA ASN A 338 -6.96 -17.48 3.53
C ASN A 338 -6.10 -16.57 4.41
N GLY A 339 -5.46 -15.57 3.81
CA GLY A 339 -4.61 -14.60 4.53
C GLY A 339 -3.27 -15.13 5.03
N LYS A 340 -2.96 -16.42 4.82
CA LYS A 340 -1.66 -17.01 5.14
C LYS A 340 -0.82 -17.15 3.87
N SER A 341 0.49 -16.95 3.99
CA SER A 341 1.44 -17.15 2.89
C SER A 341 2.66 -17.95 3.32
N ASN A 342 3.30 -18.63 2.37
CA ASN A 342 4.58 -19.32 2.57
C ASN A 342 5.42 -19.12 1.31
N GLU A 343 6.64 -18.64 1.50
CA GLU A 343 7.59 -18.36 0.43
C GLU A 343 8.81 -19.28 0.55
N LYS A 344 9.25 -19.82 -0.60
CA LYS A 344 10.43 -20.65 -0.72
C LYS A 344 11.21 -20.30 -1.98
N PHE A 345 12.52 -20.45 -1.91
CA PHE A 345 13.39 -20.42 -3.08
C PHE A 345 13.61 -21.85 -3.55
N ILE A 346 13.33 -22.13 -4.82
CA ILE A 346 13.44 -23.46 -5.43
C ILE A 346 14.47 -23.39 -6.55
N ASN A 347 15.49 -24.25 -6.48
CA ASN A 347 16.48 -24.41 -7.54
C ASN A 347 15.99 -25.43 -8.59
N VAL A 348 15.56 -24.91 -9.73
CA VAL A 348 15.15 -25.68 -10.90
C VAL A 348 16.39 -26.21 -11.60
N ASN A 349 16.58 -27.53 -11.59
CA ASN A 349 17.77 -28.16 -12.16
C ASN A 349 17.48 -29.49 -12.87
N LYS A 350 16.19 -29.79 -13.07
CA LYS A 350 15.69 -31.02 -13.69
C LYS A 350 14.50 -30.68 -14.60
N PRO A 351 14.21 -31.51 -15.63
CA PRO A 351 13.11 -31.27 -16.57
C PRO A 351 11.73 -31.26 -15.90
N GLU A 352 11.55 -32.07 -14.85
CA GLU A 352 10.33 -32.13 -14.05
C GLU A 352 10.70 -32.14 -12.55
N GLN A 353 10.05 -31.29 -11.76
CA GLN A 353 10.15 -31.22 -10.31
C GLN A 353 8.76 -31.01 -9.71
N THR A 354 8.51 -31.58 -8.53
CA THR A 354 7.29 -31.34 -7.78
C THR A 354 7.62 -30.69 -6.44
N GLN A 355 6.90 -29.63 -6.09
CA GLN A 355 7.05 -28.92 -4.83
C GLN A 355 5.73 -28.79 -4.08
N VAL A 356 5.78 -29.17 -2.80
CA VAL A 356 4.63 -29.14 -1.91
C VAL A 356 4.79 -28.02 -0.89
N PHE A 357 3.87 -27.06 -0.92
CA PHE A 357 3.76 -26.00 0.07
C PHE A 357 2.74 -26.39 1.12
N LYS A 358 3.20 -26.42 2.38
CA LYS A 358 2.34 -26.69 3.53
C LYS A 358 2.05 -25.35 4.22
N LEU A 359 0.79 -24.96 4.22
CA LEU A 359 0.26 -23.87 5.01
C LEU A 359 -0.30 -24.48 6.30
N SER A 360 0.40 -24.27 7.40
CA SER A 360 -0.08 -24.70 8.71
C SER A 360 -1.15 -23.74 9.21
N ALA A 361 -2.24 -24.28 9.75
CA ALA A 361 -3.14 -23.52 10.63
C ALA A 361 -2.50 -23.22 11.99
N LYS A 362 -1.15 -23.19 12.09
CA LYS A 362 -0.41 -23.02 13.35
C LYS A 362 -0.96 -21.79 14.05
N ASN A 363 -1.48 -22.01 15.26
CA ASN A 363 -2.06 -21.00 16.13
C ASN A 363 -1.08 -19.83 16.24
N ASP A 364 -1.52 -18.66 15.79
CA ASP A 364 -0.82 -17.42 16.07
C ASP A 364 -0.69 -17.31 17.59
N VAL A 365 0.51 -17.01 18.08
CA VAL A 365 0.71 -16.74 19.51
C VAL A 365 -0.05 -15.46 19.82
N VAL A 366 -1.32 -15.60 20.20
CA VAL A 366 -2.12 -14.49 20.72
C VAL A 366 -1.60 -14.23 22.12
N TRP A 367 -1.00 -13.06 22.32
CA TRP A 367 -0.55 -12.60 23.62
C TRP A 367 -1.72 -12.69 24.61
N PRO A 368 -1.51 -13.10 25.88
CA PRO A 368 -2.62 -13.34 26.81
C PRO A 368 -3.62 -12.18 26.92
N TRP A 369 -3.16 -10.93 26.87
CA TRP A 369 -4.01 -9.74 26.93
C TRP A 369 -4.79 -9.40 25.64
N GLN A 370 -4.52 -10.11 24.55
CA GLN A 370 -5.26 -10.01 23.29
C GLN A 370 -6.30 -11.14 23.15
N ARG A 371 -6.39 -12.06 24.11
CA ARG A 371 -7.35 -13.17 24.08
C ARG A 371 -8.70 -12.71 24.60
N GLU A 372 -9.76 -13.08 23.90
CA GLU A 372 -11.11 -13.02 24.47
C GLU A 372 -11.20 -13.98 25.66
N TYR A 373 -11.67 -13.48 26.81
CA TYR A 373 -11.87 -14.27 28.01
C TYR A 373 -13.17 -13.89 28.71
N ASP A 374 -13.77 -14.87 29.40
CA ASP A 374 -14.93 -14.61 30.25
C ASP A 374 -14.49 -13.81 31.49
N ILE A 375 -15.06 -12.62 31.67
CA ILE A 375 -14.69 -11.70 32.74
C ILE A 375 -15.02 -12.29 34.11
N ALA A 376 -16.18 -12.94 34.26
CA ALA A 376 -16.76 -13.42 35.53
C ALA A 376 -16.30 -12.63 36.77
N PRO A 377 -16.76 -11.38 36.92
CA PRO A 377 -16.24 -10.45 37.91
C PRO A 377 -16.76 -10.73 39.32
N VAL A 378 -17.74 -11.61 39.51
CA VAL A 378 -18.34 -11.92 40.82
C VAL A 378 -18.23 -13.41 41.10
N GLY A 379 -17.93 -13.79 42.32
CA GLY A 379 -17.91 -15.19 42.73
C GLY A 379 -18.32 -15.42 44.18
N PHE A 380 -18.83 -16.61 44.45
CA PHE A 380 -19.05 -17.13 45.80
C PHE A 380 -17.92 -18.10 46.16
N SER A 381 -17.29 -17.91 47.31
CA SER A 381 -16.13 -18.68 47.75
C SER A 381 -16.42 -19.48 49.00
N LEU A 382 -15.91 -20.70 49.04
CA LEU A 382 -15.76 -21.51 50.24
C LEU A 382 -14.29 -21.87 50.41
N ALA A 383 -13.71 -21.57 51.57
CA ALA A 383 -12.31 -21.82 51.82
C ALA A 383 -12.06 -22.41 53.21
N TYR A 384 -10.99 -23.17 53.31
CA TYR A 384 -10.41 -23.59 54.57
C TYR A 384 -9.34 -22.58 54.98
N VAL A 385 -9.42 -22.09 56.21
CA VAL A 385 -8.55 -21.03 56.74
C VAL A 385 -7.77 -21.52 57.96
N TYR A 386 -6.52 -21.10 58.03
CA TYR A 386 -5.65 -21.32 59.18
C TYR A 386 -5.15 -19.98 59.70
N LYS A 387 -5.30 -19.77 61.01
CA LYS A 387 -4.78 -18.62 61.73
C LYS A 387 -3.63 -19.05 62.64
N GLN A 388 -2.57 -18.26 62.68
CA GLN A 388 -1.42 -18.50 63.55
C GLN A 388 -0.92 -17.18 64.14
N LEU A 389 -0.83 -17.11 65.46
CA LEU A 389 -0.14 -16.03 66.13
C LEU A 389 1.36 -16.30 66.15
N VAL A 390 2.14 -15.26 65.88
CA VAL A 390 3.60 -15.29 65.91
C VAL A 390 4.09 -14.16 66.79
N THR A 391 4.62 -14.52 67.95
CA THR A 391 5.23 -13.59 68.91
C THR A 391 6.74 -13.60 68.74
N THR A 392 7.36 -12.43 68.61
CA THR A 392 8.81 -12.26 68.47
C THR A 392 9.28 -11.13 69.39
N GLY A 393 10.34 -11.38 70.14
CA GLY A 393 10.93 -10.43 71.09
C GLY A 393 12.07 -11.11 71.86
N GLU A 394 13.01 -10.32 72.37
CA GLU A 394 14.10 -10.80 73.24
C GLU A 394 14.88 -12.04 72.73
N GLY A 395 15.08 -12.14 71.41
CA GLY A 395 15.76 -13.28 70.77
C GLY A 395 14.94 -14.57 70.68
N GLN A 396 13.68 -14.55 71.15
CA GLN A 396 12.75 -15.68 71.10
C GLN A 396 11.69 -15.50 70.00
N LYS A 397 11.18 -16.64 69.51
CA LYS A 397 10.09 -16.68 68.54
C LYS A 397 9.11 -17.80 68.89
N LEU A 398 7.88 -17.43 69.19
CA LEU A 398 6.80 -18.35 69.49
C LEU A 398 5.78 -18.34 68.34
N LYS A 399 5.29 -19.53 67.98
CA LYS A 399 4.16 -19.70 67.06
C LYS A 399 3.09 -20.51 67.75
N GLU A 400 1.84 -20.09 67.68
CA GLU A 400 0.75 -20.76 68.39
C GLU A 400 -0.62 -20.49 67.75
N ASN A 401 -1.64 -21.24 68.19
CA ASN A 401 -3.02 -21.02 67.77
C ASN A 401 -3.69 -19.83 68.48
N GLY A 402 -3.11 -19.34 69.58
CA GLY A 402 -3.58 -18.18 70.34
C GLY A 402 -4.76 -18.43 71.27
N VAL A 403 -5.19 -19.69 71.44
CA VAL A 403 -6.44 -20.05 72.14
C VAL A 403 -6.19 -20.97 73.33
N TRP A 404 -5.33 -21.97 73.16
CA TRP A 404 -5.06 -22.97 74.20
C TRP A 404 -3.62 -22.85 74.71
N PRO A 405 -3.35 -23.02 76.02
CA PRO A 405 -1.98 -23.01 76.56
C PRO A 405 -1.04 -24.03 75.92
N ASP A 406 -1.55 -25.20 75.47
CA ASP A 406 -0.77 -26.19 74.71
C ASP A 406 -0.76 -25.95 73.19
N GLY A 407 -1.11 -24.73 72.78
CA GLY A 407 -1.25 -24.26 71.40
C GLY A 407 0.07 -24.06 70.64
N LYS A 408 1.21 -24.23 71.30
CA LYS A 408 2.54 -24.04 70.70
C LYS A 408 2.74 -24.92 69.47
N GLY A 409 3.17 -24.29 68.36
CA GLY A 409 3.38 -24.93 67.07
C GLY A 409 2.10 -25.25 66.29
N LYS A 410 0.91 -25.03 66.86
CA LYS A 410 -0.38 -25.31 66.22
C LYS A 410 -0.91 -24.07 65.49
N THR A 411 -1.95 -24.29 64.70
CA THR A 411 -2.74 -23.25 64.03
C THR A 411 -4.20 -23.42 64.41
N LEU A 412 -4.92 -22.30 64.50
CA LEU A 412 -6.36 -22.30 64.66
C LEU A 412 -7.00 -22.53 63.28
N LYS A 413 -7.92 -23.48 63.20
CA LYS A 413 -8.53 -23.92 61.94
C LYS A 413 -9.94 -23.37 61.82
N GLY A 414 -10.35 -23.02 60.60
CA GLY A 414 -11.66 -22.48 60.35
C GLY A 414 -12.12 -22.65 58.90
N MET A 415 -13.33 -22.17 58.66
CA MET A 415 -13.94 -22.10 57.34
C MET A 415 -14.26 -20.65 57.00
N GLN A 416 -14.17 -20.30 55.72
CA GLN A 416 -14.51 -18.99 55.19
C GLN A 416 -15.55 -19.16 54.10
N ALA A 417 -16.60 -18.33 54.15
CA ALA A 417 -17.61 -18.25 53.11
C ALA A 417 -17.88 -16.79 52.77
N GLY A 418 -18.01 -16.45 51.49
CA GLY A 418 -18.24 -15.05 51.13
C GLY A 418 -18.43 -14.79 49.65
N LEU A 419 -18.81 -13.55 49.35
CA LEU A 419 -18.90 -13.02 48.00
C LEU A 419 -17.68 -12.17 47.72
N HIS A 420 -17.07 -12.38 46.56
CA HIS A 420 -15.94 -11.60 46.09
C HIS A 420 -16.17 -11.02 44.70
N PHE A 421 -15.47 -9.92 44.46
CA PHE A 421 -15.52 -9.12 43.26
C PHE A 421 -14.10 -8.98 42.72
N GLN A 422 -13.91 -9.38 41.47
CA GLN A 422 -12.63 -9.34 40.75
C GLN A 422 -12.73 -8.66 39.38
N PRO A 423 -13.09 -7.37 39.30
CA PRO A 423 -13.13 -6.64 38.04
C PRO A 423 -11.73 -6.59 37.41
N CYS A 424 -11.65 -6.93 36.12
CA CYS A 424 -10.45 -6.80 35.31
C CYS A 424 -10.56 -5.58 34.40
N PHE A 425 -9.55 -4.72 34.43
CA PHE A 425 -9.31 -3.61 33.54
C PHE A 425 -8.44 -4.05 32.33
N LYS A 426 -7.96 -3.08 31.55
CA LYS A 426 -7.06 -3.35 30.41
C LYS A 426 -5.77 -4.03 30.88
N PHE A 427 -5.22 -4.88 30.01
CA PHE A 427 -3.99 -5.66 30.24
C PHE A 427 -4.06 -6.69 31.37
N GLY A 428 -5.25 -7.07 31.83
CA GLY A 428 -5.42 -8.10 32.87
C GLY A 428 -5.20 -7.60 34.30
N LEU A 429 -4.85 -6.32 34.48
CA LEU A 429 -4.82 -5.66 35.78
C LEU A 429 -6.24 -5.50 36.32
N GLY A 430 -6.44 -5.64 37.63
CA GLY A 430 -7.73 -5.62 38.27
C GLY A 430 -7.66 -5.33 39.77
N LEU A 431 -8.81 -5.40 40.42
CA LEU A 431 -8.95 -5.34 41.87
C LEU A 431 -9.53 -6.67 42.33
N TYR A 432 -9.04 -7.26 43.41
CA TYR A 432 -9.69 -8.37 44.11
C TYR A 432 -10.12 -7.90 45.49
N THR A 433 -11.42 -7.92 45.75
CA THR A 433 -12.03 -7.54 47.02
C THR A 433 -13.28 -8.37 47.30
N GLY A 434 -13.84 -8.30 48.50
CA GLY A 434 -15.04 -9.05 48.86
C GLY A 434 -15.39 -8.89 50.33
N LEU A 435 -16.52 -9.50 50.70
CA LEU A 435 -16.91 -9.63 52.09
C LEU A 435 -17.06 -11.12 52.39
N PHE A 436 -16.31 -11.56 53.38
CA PHE A 436 -16.28 -12.93 53.82
C PHE A 436 -16.57 -13.03 55.30
N TYR A 437 -17.25 -14.10 55.65
CA TYR A 437 -17.42 -14.53 57.01
C TYR A 437 -16.48 -15.71 57.26
N GLU A 438 -15.69 -15.63 58.35
CA GLU A 438 -14.81 -16.69 58.81
C GLU A 438 -15.32 -17.24 60.15
N LEU A 439 -15.38 -18.57 60.28
CA LEU A 439 -15.71 -19.29 61.49
C LEU A 439 -14.53 -20.17 61.89
N TYR A 440 -13.93 -19.91 63.03
CA TYR A 440 -12.88 -20.75 63.60
C TYR A 440 -13.44 -21.56 64.75
N VAL A 441 -13.07 -22.85 64.80
CA VAL A 441 -13.50 -23.76 65.86
C VAL A 441 -12.29 -24.57 66.34
N SER A 442 -12.10 -24.65 67.65
CA SER A 442 -11.06 -25.48 68.26
C SER A 442 -11.59 -26.15 69.51
N THR A 443 -11.27 -27.42 69.69
CA THR A 443 -11.66 -28.19 70.88
C THR A 443 -10.45 -28.68 71.65
N SER A 444 -10.58 -28.78 72.97
CA SER A 444 -9.57 -29.32 73.88
C SER A 444 -10.26 -30.09 75.02
N LYS A 445 -9.66 -31.18 75.51
CA LYS A 445 -10.21 -31.93 76.66
C LYS A 445 -9.45 -31.70 77.95
N LYS A 446 -8.48 -30.78 77.94
CA LYS A 446 -7.47 -30.60 78.99
C LYS A 446 -7.75 -29.46 79.96
N TYR A 447 -8.77 -28.64 79.70
CA TYR A 447 -9.09 -27.42 80.42
C TYR A 447 -10.58 -27.42 80.82
N ASP A 448 -10.96 -26.49 81.69
CA ASP A 448 -12.36 -26.33 82.16
C ASP A 448 -13.31 -25.89 81.04
N TYR A 449 -12.76 -25.25 80.01
CA TYR A 449 -13.40 -24.99 78.72
C TYR A 449 -12.96 -26.02 77.69
N ASP A 450 -13.89 -26.56 76.90
CA ASP A 450 -13.59 -27.63 75.95
C ASP A 450 -13.75 -27.25 74.48
N MET A 451 -14.35 -26.10 74.20
CA MET A 451 -14.59 -25.58 72.86
C MET A 451 -14.35 -24.07 72.81
N PHE A 452 -13.71 -23.64 71.73
CA PHE A 452 -13.56 -22.23 71.36
C PHE A 452 -14.18 -22.02 69.98
N ILE A 453 -15.03 -20.99 69.88
CA ILE A 453 -15.66 -20.56 68.63
C ILE A 453 -15.35 -19.09 68.39
N GLU A 454 -15.01 -18.75 67.15
CA GLU A 454 -14.78 -17.37 66.75
C GLU A 454 -15.40 -17.03 65.40
N HIS A 455 -16.15 -15.93 65.39
CA HIS A 455 -16.82 -15.35 64.25
C HIS A 455 -16.07 -14.10 63.80
N CYS A 456 -15.73 -14.04 62.51
CA CYS A 456 -14.91 -12.97 61.93
C CYS A 456 -15.54 -12.44 60.64
N ALA A 457 -15.50 -11.11 60.45
CA ALA A 457 -15.65 -10.48 59.15
C ALA A 457 -14.26 -10.33 58.51
N TYR A 458 -14.14 -10.60 57.22
CA TYR A 458 -12.90 -10.47 56.47
C TYR A 458 -13.12 -9.76 55.13
N VAL A 459 -12.24 -8.79 54.85
CA VAL A 459 -12.25 -7.98 53.62
C VAL A 459 -10.82 -7.88 53.05
N PRO A 460 -10.54 -8.46 51.87
CA PRO A 460 -9.32 -8.19 51.12
C PRO A 460 -9.44 -6.94 50.25
N VAL A 461 -8.33 -6.23 50.06
CA VAL A 461 -8.18 -5.15 49.07
C VAL A 461 -6.86 -5.36 48.34
N HIS A 462 -6.91 -6.12 47.24
CA HIS A 462 -5.73 -6.59 46.52
C HIS A 462 -5.66 -6.03 45.10
N LEU A 463 -4.47 -5.63 44.67
CA LEU A 463 -4.17 -5.54 43.25
C LEU A 463 -4.22 -6.95 42.67
N TYR A 464 -4.91 -7.11 41.56
CA TYR A 464 -5.15 -8.40 40.91
C TYR A 464 -4.59 -8.38 39.49
N TYR A 465 -4.01 -9.49 39.04
CA TYR A 465 -3.53 -9.66 37.68
C TYR A 465 -3.93 -11.02 37.14
N ARG A 466 -4.62 -11.04 35.99
CA ARG A 466 -5.11 -12.25 35.33
C ARG A 466 -4.38 -12.51 34.02
N ILE A 467 -4.02 -13.77 33.82
CA ILE A 467 -3.37 -14.31 32.63
C ILE A 467 -4.32 -15.35 32.03
N PRO A 468 -5.11 -15.00 30.99
CA PRO A 468 -6.00 -15.95 30.34
C PRO A 468 -5.22 -16.87 29.39
N PHE A 469 -5.44 -18.17 29.52
CA PHE A 469 -4.95 -19.20 28.59
C PHE A 469 -6.01 -19.62 27.57
N GLY A 470 -7.28 -19.27 27.80
CA GLY A 470 -8.38 -19.40 26.86
C GLY A 470 -9.66 -18.78 27.45
N ARG A 471 -10.80 -18.91 26.75
CA ARG A 471 -12.07 -18.31 27.22
C ARG A 471 -12.45 -18.69 28.65
N LYS A 472 -12.19 -19.95 29.01
CA LYS A 472 -12.59 -20.56 30.29
C LYS A 472 -11.40 -20.98 31.17
N VAL A 473 -10.16 -20.66 30.80
CA VAL A 473 -8.97 -21.08 31.57
C VAL A 473 -8.09 -19.86 31.83
N ALA A 474 -7.82 -19.56 33.10
CA ALA A 474 -6.98 -18.43 33.47
C ALA A 474 -6.20 -18.69 34.77
N LEU A 475 -4.98 -18.15 34.83
CA LEU A 475 -4.23 -18.01 36.07
C LEU A 475 -4.37 -16.58 36.58
N SER A 476 -4.34 -16.39 37.89
CA SER A 476 -4.34 -15.08 38.51
C SER A 476 -3.37 -15.02 39.67
N VAL A 477 -2.80 -13.84 39.88
CA VAL A 477 -2.01 -13.49 41.05
C VAL A 477 -2.57 -12.21 41.63
N HIS A 478 -2.56 -12.08 42.95
CA HIS A 478 -3.04 -10.88 43.62
C HIS A 478 -2.28 -10.62 44.91
N GLY A 479 -2.24 -9.37 45.34
CA GLY A 479 -1.64 -9.01 46.61
C GLY A 479 -2.02 -7.61 47.06
N GLY A 480 -1.98 -7.39 48.37
CA GLY A 480 -2.38 -6.12 48.98
C GLY A 480 -2.61 -6.26 50.47
N LEU A 481 -3.68 -5.62 50.95
CA LEU A 481 -4.02 -5.57 52.37
C LEU A 481 -5.28 -6.39 52.66
N GLY A 482 -5.23 -7.19 53.71
CA GLY A 482 -6.38 -7.92 54.25
C GLY A 482 -6.77 -7.40 55.62
N PHE A 483 -8.07 -7.26 55.85
CA PHE A 483 -8.64 -6.76 57.10
C PHE A 483 -9.55 -7.81 57.72
N ASN A 484 -9.22 -8.24 58.93
CA ASN A 484 -10.01 -9.15 59.74
C ASN A 484 -10.56 -8.38 60.94
N TYR A 485 -11.86 -8.51 61.20
CA TYR A 485 -12.49 -7.97 62.40
C TYR A 485 -13.25 -9.10 63.11
N VAL A 486 -12.87 -9.39 64.35
CA VAL A 486 -13.55 -10.38 65.18
C VAL A 486 -14.87 -9.78 65.67
N ILE A 487 -15.97 -10.45 65.32
CA ILE A 487 -17.33 -10.07 65.72
C ILE A 487 -17.63 -10.64 67.10
N HIS A 488 -17.32 -11.92 67.30
CA HIS A 488 -17.59 -12.64 68.53
C HIS A 488 -16.58 -13.78 68.71
N GLY A 489 -16.09 -13.98 69.93
CA GLY A 489 -15.25 -15.11 70.29
C GLY A 489 -15.67 -15.61 71.67
N ALA A 490 -15.86 -16.91 71.82
CA ALA A 490 -16.34 -17.50 73.06
C ALA A 490 -15.66 -18.84 73.36
N PHE A 491 -15.37 -19.07 74.63
CA PHE A 491 -15.06 -20.39 75.16
C PHE A 491 -16.31 -20.97 75.80
N SER A 492 -16.71 -22.15 75.35
CA SER A 492 -17.79 -22.90 75.97
C SER A 492 -17.26 -23.81 77.07
N ALA A 493 -17.90 -23.73 78.23
CA ALA A 493 -17.48 -24.50 79.39
C ALA A 493 -17.89 -25.98 79.24
N LYS A 494 -17.10 -26.86 79.86
CA LYS A 494 -17.36 -28.29 79.85
C LYS A 494 -18.47 -28.71 80.83
N ASP A 495 -18.63 -27.93 81.91
CA ASP A 495 -19.61 -28.16 82.96
C ASP A 495 -20.74 -27.12 82.85
N GLU A 496 -21.99 -27.54 83.04
CA GLU A 496 -23.17 -26.65 82.94
C GLU A 496 -23.20 -25.58 84.05
N ASP A 497 -22.43 -25.79 85.13
CA ASP A 497 -22.28 -24.86 86.25
C ASP A 497 -21.28 -23.72 85.99
N ILE A 498 -20.56 -23.73 84.86
CA ILE A 498 -19.58 -22.70 84.49
C ILE A 498 -20.14 -21.90 83.30
N GLU A 499 -20.16 -20.57 83.41
CA GLU A 499 -20.61 -19.70 82.32
C GLU A 499 -19.59 -19.66 81.16
N ASP A 500 -20.11 -19.58 79.93
CA ASP A 500 -19.32 -19.37 78.73
C ASP A 500 -18.54 -18.05 78.82
N TYR A 501 -17.24 -18.10 78.49
CA TYR A 501 -16.37 -16.94 78.56
C TYR A 501 -16.30 -16.21 77.21
N THR A 502 -16.82 -14.98 77.16
CA THR A 502 -17.02 -14.22 75.90
C THR A 502 -16.17 -12.94 75.79
N ASP A 503 -15.52 -12.50 76.87
CA ASP A 503 -14.73 -11.26 76.92
C ASP A 503 -13.27 -11.44 76.46
N PHE A 504 -12.94 -12.58 75.85
CA PHE A 504 -11.58 -12.95 75.44
C PHE A 504 -10.84 -11.89 74.61
N TYR A 505 -11.53 -11.01 73.89
CA TYR A 505 -10.92 -9.98 73.06
C TYR A 505 -10.82 -8.59 73.73
N GLU A 506 -11.28 -8.47 74.98
CA GLU A 506 -11.39 -7.20 75.73
C GLU A 506 -10.39 -7.12 76.89
N GLU A 507 -9.74 -8.23 77.24
CA GLU A 507 -8.73 -8.32 78.28
C GLU A 507 -7.29 -8.07 77.79
N ASP A 508 -6.47 -7.51 78.68
CA ASP A 508 -5.05 -7.31 78.45
C ASP A 508 -4.31 -8.66 78.36
N GLY A 509 -3.47 -8.81 77.33
CA GLY A 509 -2.73 -10.04 77.06
C GLY A 509 -3.39 -10.97 76.03
N PHE A 510 -4.63 -10.70 75.63
CA PHE A 510 -5.28 -11.41 74.54
C PHE A 510 -5.12 -10.68 73.19
N PRO A 511 -5.35 -11.38 72.05
CA PRO A 511 -5.27 -10.76 70.75
C PRO A 511 -6.34 -9.68 70.58
N LYS A 512 -6.02 -8.61 69.84
CA LYS A 512 -7.01 -7.58 69.47
C LYS A 512 -8.05 -8.09 68.47
N LYS A 513 -9.28 -7.52 68.53
CA LYS A 513 -10.37 -7.79 67.57
C LYS A 513 -10.02 -7.47 66.11
N PHE A 514 -9.23 -6.41 65.88
CA PHE A 514 -8.83 -6.00 64.53
C PHE A 514 -7.46 -6.54 64.17
N ASN A 515 -7.35 -7.15 62.98
CA ASN A 515 -6.09 -7.56 62.36
C ASN A 515 -5.98 -7.05 60.93
N MET A 516 -4.80 -6.53 60.60
CA MET A 516 -4.41 -6.08 59.28
C MET A 516 -3.20 -6.89 58.82
N ALA A 517 -3.25 -7.45 57.61
CA ALA A 517 -2.18 -8.28 57.05
C ALA A 517 -1.76 -7.78 55.67
N MET A 518 -0.49 -7.98 55.34
CA MET A 518 -0.01 -7.94 53.96
C MET A 518 -0.18 -9.33 53.36
N GLU A 519 -0.87 -9.40 52.23
CA GLU A 519 -1.32 -10.68 51.67
C GLU A 519 -0.89 -10.85 50.22
N VAL A 520 -0.62 -12.10 49.86
CA VAL A 520 -0.36 -12.54 48.49
C VAL A 520 -1.17 -13.79 48.21
N GLY A 521 -1.75 -13.89 47.03
CA GLY A 521 -2.49 -15.06 46.60
C GLY A 521 -2.38 -15.35 45.12
N ALA A 522 -2.77 -16.56 44.77
CA ALA A 522 -2.80 -17.06 43.41
C ALA A 522 -4.10 -17.86 43.20
N GLY A 523 -4.65 -17.78 41.99
CA GLY A 523 -5.86 -18.49 41.64
C GLY A 523 -5.80 -19.13 40.26
N LEU A 524 -6.33 -20.35 40.14
CA LEU A 524 -6.47 -21.08 38.88
C LEU A 524 -7.96 -21.26 38.56
N ARG A 525 -8.41 -20.66 37.46
CA ARG A 525 -9.80 -20.73 36.99
C ARG A 525 -9.94 -21.74 35.86
N LEU A 526 -10.93 -22.61 35.99
CA LEU A 526 -11.38 -23.62 35.03
C LEU A 526 -12.92 -23.53 34.89
N GLY A 527 -13.38 -22.80 33.88
CA GLY A 527 -14.80 -22.53 33.63
C GLY A 527 -15.42 -21.68 34.74
N ALA A 528 -16.47 -22.21 35.35
CA ALA A 528 -17.15 -21.58 36.48
C ALA A 528 -16.41 -21.79 37.82
N PHE A 529 -15.38 -22.64 37.89
CA PHE A 529 -14.69 -22.93 39.15
C PHE A 529 -13.32 -22.26 39.20
N GLN A 530 -12.96 -21.71 40.37
CA GLN A 530 -11.65 -21.11 40.62
C GLN A 530 -11.06 -21.65 41.93
N LEU A 531 -9.88 -22.24 41.86
CA LEU A 531 -9.07 -22.57 43.03
C LEU A 531 -8.33 -21.32 43.50
N ASN A 532 -8.29 -21.06 44.80
CA ASN A 532 -7.62 -19.90 45.40
C ASN A 532 -6.68 -20.33 46.52
N PHE A 533 -5.49 -19.75 46.52
CA PHE A 533 -4.49 -19.89 47.57
C PHE A 533 -4.09 -18.50 48.03
N GLN A 534 -4.06 -18.27 49.34
CA GLN A 534 -3.64 -16.99 49.90
C GLN A 534 -2.79 -17.21 51.14
N TYR A 535 -1.74 -16.39 51.28
CA TYR A 535 -0.96 -16.26 52.48
C TYR A 535 -0.95 -14.79 52.93
N GLY A 536 -1.23 -14.57 54.21
CA GLY A 536 -1.20 -13.27 54.86
C GLY A 536 -0.21 -13.24 56.01
N LYS A 537 0.60 -12.18 56.07
CA LYS A 537 1.47 -11.87 57.20
C LYS A 537 0.95 -10.64 57.94
N GLY A 538 0.62 -10.81 59.22
CA GLY A 538 0.08 -9.74 60.05
C GLY A 538 1.04 -8.55 60.19
N LEU A 539 0.47 -7.36 60.31
CA LEU A 539 1.20 -6.08 60.41
C LEU A 539 1.03 -5.45 61.79
N ASN A 540 -0.20 -5.43 62.31
CA ASN A 540 -0.51 -4.85 63.60
C ASN A 540 -0.02 -5.76 64.74
N ASP A 541 0.45 -5.12 65.80
CA ASP A 541 0.81 -5.80 67.03
C ASP A 541 -0.43 -6.04 67.91
N HIS A 542 -0.67 -7.30 68.22
CA HIS A 542 -1.74 -7.77 69.10
C HIS A 542 -1.41 -7.59 70.58
N LYS A 543 -0.15 -7.31 70.95
CA LYS A 543 0.29 -7.02 72.34
C LYS A 543 0.00 -8.12 73.36
N SER A 544 -0.19 -9.36 72.91
CA SER A 544 -0.58 -10.48 73.76
C SER A 544 0.44 -10.80 74.88
N TYR A 545 1.70 -10.43 74.71
CA TYR A 545 2.77 -10.66 75.69
C TYR A 545 3.39 -9.37 76.24
N SER A 546 2.70 -8.24 76.10
CA SER A 546 3.23 -6.92 76.49
C SER A 546 3.50 -6.77 78.00
N SER A 547 2.88 -7.58 78.85
CA SER A 547 3.15 -7.64 80.28
C SER A 547 4.40 -8.44 80.66
N GLN A 548 4.95 -9.23 79.73
CA GLN A 548 6.10 -10.13 79.98
C GLN A 548 7.44 -9.59 79.44
N GLY A 549 7.43 -8.52 78.64
CA GLY A 549 8.62 -7.92 78.05
C GLY A 549 8.31 -7.20 76.74
N ASP A 550 9.36 -6.82 76.01
CA ASP A 550 9.22 -6.16 74.69
C ASP A 550 8.98 -7.21 73.59
N PHE A 551 7.73 -7.69 73.53
CA PHE A 551 7.27 -8.69 72.56
C PHE A 551 6.27 -8.10 71.58
N LYS A 552 6.46 -8.42 70.29
CA LYS A 552 5.51 -8.13 69.21
C LYS A 552 4.79 -9.39 68.76
N THR A 553 3.46 -9.37 68.78
CA THR A 553 2.61 -10.48 68.33
C THR A 553 1.86 -10.11 67.05
N ILE A 554 2.06 -10.87 65.96
CA ILE A 554 1.34 -10.68 64.69
C ILE A 554 0.50 -11.91 64.35
N GLN A 555 -0.57 -11.74 63.59
CA GLN A 555 -1.40 -12.83 63.12
C GLN A 555 -1.13 -13.16 61.64
N ASN A 556 -0.67 -14.36 61.36
CA ASN A 556 -0.55 -14.89 60.00
C ASN A 556 -1.79 -15.71 59.63
N LYS A 557 -2.10 -15.72 58.32
CA LYS A 557 -3.24 -16.46 57.78
C LYS A 557 -2.84 -17.27 56.54
N TYR A 558 -3.39 -18.48 56.42
CA TYR A 558 -3.34 -19.27 55.20
C TYR A 558 -4.76 -19.60 54.77
N THR A 559 -5.06 -19.47 53.50
CA THR A 559 -6.38 -19.76 52.94
C THR A 559 -6.22 -20.65 51.71
N PHE A 560 -7.01 -21.71 51.66
CA PHE A 560 -7.17 -22.55 50.48
C PHE A 560 -8.65 -22.73 50.20
N GLY A 561 -9.12 -22.31 49.03
CA GLY A 561 -10.54 -22.32 48.73
C GLY A 561 -10.90 -22.59 47.29
N VAL A 562 -12.17 -22.87 47.09
CA VAL A 562 -12.82 -23.00 45.79
C VAL A 562 -13.86 -21.91 45.68
N SER A 563 -13.96 -21.31 44.50
CA SER A 563 -15.00 -20.35 44.19
C SER A 563 -15.80 -20.77 42.99
N TYR A 564 -17.10 -20.53 43.06
CA TYR A 564 -17.98 -20.53 41.90
C TYR A 564 -18.07 -19.11 41.35
N MET A 565 -17.68 -18.94 40.10
CA MET A 565 -17.61 -17.67 39.38
C MET A 565 -18.86 -17.49 38.53
N PHE A 566 -19.58 -16.40 38.75
CA PHE A 566 -20.74 -16.03 37.96
C PHE A 566 -20.27 -15.39 36.65
N SER A 567 -20.43 -16.14 35.56
CA SER A 567 -20.20 -15.63 34.21
C SER A 567 -21.31 -14.65 33.82
N ALA A 568 -20.98 -13.71 32.94
CA ALA A 568 -21.96 -12.79 32.35
C ALA A 568 -22.56 -13.32 31.02
N GLU A 569 -22.18 -14.54 30.60
CA GLU A 569 -22.79 -15.26 29.46
C GLU A 569 -24.11 -15.95 29.82
#